data_AF-D5DHS1-F1
#
_entry.id   AF-D5DHS1-F1
#
_cell.length_a   1.000
_cell.length_b   1.000
_cell.length_c   1.000
_cell.angle_alpha   90.00
_cell.angle_beta   90.00
_cell.angle_gamma   90.00
#
_symmetry.space_group_name_H-M   'P 1'
#
loop_
_entity.id
_entity.type
_entity.pdbx_description
1 polymer ?
#
loop_
_entity_poly.entity_id
_entity_poly.type
_entity_poly.pdbx_seq_one_letter_code
_entity_poly.pdbx_strand_id
1 'polypeptide(L)'
;MVSIIPSPNGKQLALVQQKDAQTRTLSIADLKGSEAFQLALSTQIFGVSWSPDGSKLAYNFISEKEGDKGIFIADGLTGDVTHLNVNLDYAADQLDWSQSGNKLVASSFTQNQVHTYVIFLK
;
A
#
# COMPACT_ATOMS: atom_id res chain seq x y z
N MET A 1 2.42 13.92 -10.25
CA MET A 1 1.32 14.03 -9.28
C MET A 1 1.78 13.50 -7.94
N VAL A 2 1.35 14.10 -6.83
CA VAL A 2 1.71 13.67 -5.47
C VAL A 2 0.43 13.31 -4.72
N SER A 3 0.40 12.14 -4.08
CA SER A 3 -0.63 11.74 -3.12
C SER A 3 -0.04 11.75 -1.72
N ILE A 4 -0.79 12.31 -0.77
CA ILE A 4 -0.40 12.42 0.64
C ILE A 4 -1.50 11.78 1.46
N ILE A 5 -1.15 10.80 2.27
CA ILE A 5 -2.11 9.99 3.04
C ILE A 5 -1.68 10.03 4.50
N PRO A 6 -2.31 10.85 5.34
CA PRO A 6 -1.99 10.95 6.76
C PRO A 6 -2.33 9.66 7.52
N SER A 7 -1.48 9.29 8.47
CA SER A 7 -1.79 8.20 9.40
C SER A 7 -2.91 8.64 10.37
N PRO A 8 -3.86 7.76 10.74
CA PRO A 8 -4.96 8.10 11.65
C PRO A 8 -4.50 8.57 13.03
N ASN A 9 -3.35 8.07 13.51
CA ASN A 9 -2.74 8.50 14.77
C ASN A 9 -2.04 9.87 14.68
N GLY A 10 -2.01 10.50 13.50
CA GLY A 10 -1.46 11.84 13.29
C GLY A 10 0.05 11.93 13.48
N LYS A 11 0.81 10.83 13.33
CA LYS A 11 2.27 10.82 13.52
C LYS A 11 3.06 10.77 12.24
N GLN A 12 2.48 10.27 11.15
CA GLN A 12 3.18 9.95 9.92
C GLN A 12 2.34 10.29 8.68
N LEU A 13 3.01 10.38 7.54
CA LEU A 13 2.41 10.53 6.23
C LEU A 13 2.92 9.40 5.33
N ALA A 14 2.05 8.83 4.51
CA ALA A 14 2.48 8.07 3.34
C ALA A 14 2.45 9.00 2.12
N LEU A 15 3.53 9.00 1.35
CA LEU A 15 3.72 9.86 0.20
C LEU A 15 3.88 9.00 -1.05
N VAL A 16 2.99 9.17 -2.03
CA VAL A 16 3.17 8.61 -3.38
C VAL A 16 3.59 9.75 -4.29
N GLN A 17 4.81 9.67 -4.81
CA GLN A 17 5.38 10.73 -5.64
C GLN A 17 5.81 10.17 -6.99
N GLN A 18 5.73 11.00 -8.02
CA GLN A 18 6.29 10.67 -9.32
C GLN A 18 7.80 10.92 -9.28
N LYS A 19 8.60 9.91 -9.62
CA LYS A 19 10.06 10.01 -9.67
C LYS A 19 10.57 10.38 -11.06
N ASP A 20 9.99 9.77 -12.10
CA ASP A 20 10.26 10.07 -13.50
C ASP A 20 8.99 9.90 -14.35
N ALA A 21 9.14 9.85 -15.68
CA ALA A 21 7.99 9.69 -16.60
C ALA A 21 7.19 8.40 -16.34
N GLN A 22 7.84 7.34 -15.87
CA GLN A 22 7.28 6.00 -15.77
C GLN A 22 7.11 5.53 -14.32
N THR A 23 7.96 5.99 -13.40
CA THR A 23 8.05 5.43 -12.05
C THR A 23 7.55 6.36 -10.95
N ARG A 24 7.10 5.73 -9.86
CA ARG A 24 6.61 6.36 -8.64
C ARG A 24 7.31 5.78 -7.43
N THR A 25 7.52 6.61 -6.42
CA THR A 25 7.97 6.19 -5.09
C THR A 25 6.79 6.16 -4.13
N LEU A 26 6.83 5.22 -3.19
CA LEU A 26 6.04 5.26 -1.96
C LEU A 26 7.01 5.37 -0.80
N SER A 27 6.84 6.41 0.02
CA SER A 27 7.65 6.65 1.22
C SER A 27 6.77 6.88 2.45
N ILE A 28 7.31 6.59 3.63
CA ILE A 28 6.78 7.08 4.90
C ILE A 28 7.60 8.29 5.32
N ALA A 29 6.91 9.35 5.73
CA ALA A 29 7.51 10.60 6.19
C ALA A 29 6.91 11.05 7.53
N ASP A 30 7.62 11.93 8.22
CA ASP A 30 7.05 12.68 9.35
C ASP A 30 6.03 13.73 8.87
N LEU A 31 5.37 14.41 9.82
CA LEU A 31 4.38 15.46 9.51
C LEU A 31 4.98 16.71 8.84
N LYS A 32 6.31 16.86 8.87
CA LYS A 32 7.03 17.94 8.18
C LYS A 32 7.41 17.53 6.75
N GLY A 33 7.10 16.29 6.35
CA GLY A 33 7.43 15.72 5.05
C GLY A 33 8.86 15.20 4.94
N SER A 34 9.58 15.06 6.05
CA SER A 34 10.91 14.44 6.04
C SER A 34 10.74 12.93 5.91
N GLU A 35 11.19 12.37 4.78
CA GLU A 35 11.10 10.94 4.50
C GLU A 35 11.97 10.12 5.45
N ALA A 36 11.34 9.18 6.14
CA ALA A 36 12.01 8.23 7.03
C ALA A 36 12.42 6.97 6.26
N PHE A 37 11.51 6.43 5.43
CA PHE A 37 11.71 5.19 4.69
C PHE A 37 11.10 5.27 3.29
N GLN A 38 11.82 4.78 2.28
CA GLN A 38 11.24 4.50 0.97
C GLN A 38 10.81 3.03 0.92
N LEU A 39 9.50 2.78 0.78
CA LEU A 39 8.91 1.44 0.83
C LEU A 39 8.86 0.76 -0.55
N ALA A 40 8.67 1.53 -1.62
CA ALA A 40 8.58 0.98 -2.96
C ALA A 40 9.05 1.99 -4.03
N LEU A 41 9.54 1.44 -5.15
CA LEU A 41 9.78 2.14 -6.41
C LEU A 41 9.21 1.30 -7.54
N SER A 42 8.11 1.72 -8.14
CA SER A 42 7.44 0.94 -9.19
C SER A 42 6.74 1.81 -10.22
N THR A 43 6.34 1.20 -11.34
CA THR A 43 5.56 1.86 -12.39
C THR A 43 4.13 2.17 -11.92
N GLN A 44 3.57 1.34 -11.05
CA GLN A 44 2.26 1.54 -10.46
C GLN A 44 2.27 1.28 -8.96
N ILE A 45 1.71 2.22 -8.18
CA ILE A 45 1.47 2.11 -6.75
C ILE A 45 0.05 2.62 -6.50
N PHE A 46 -0.76 1.83 -5.82
CA PHE A 46 -2.17 2.11 -5.55
C PHE A 46 -2.66 1.37 -4.31
N GLY A 47 -3.91 1.64 -3.89
CA GLY A 47 -4.47 1.03 -2.68
C GLY A 47 -3.67 1.31 -1.41
N VAL A 48 -3.11 2.51 -1.27
CA VAL A 48 -2.31 2.87 -0.09
C VAL A 48 -3.26 3.25 1.05
N SER A 49 -3.26 2.47 2.13
CA SER A 49 -4.14 2.68 3.29
C SER A 49 -3.45 2.36 4.61
N TRP A 50 -3.55 3.30 5.56
CA TRP A 50 -3.09 3.07 6.93
C TRP A 50 -4.08 2.19 7.69
N SER A 51 -3.53 1.31 8.53
CA SER A 51 -4.29 0.64 9.57
C SER A 51 -4.97 1.66 10.51
N PRO A 52 -6.10 1.32 11.15
CA PRO A 52 -6.85 2.26 11.98
C PRO A 52 -6.07 2.81 13.18
N ASP A 53 -5.12 2.04 13.72
CA ASP A 53 -4.20 2.50 14.77
C ASP A 53 -3.01 3.33 14.24
N GLY A 54 -2.86 3.41 12.90
CA GLY A 54 -1.82 4.10 12.18
C GLY A 54 -0.42 3.48 12.36
N SER A 55 -0.32 2.23 12.81
CA SER A 55 0.96 1.55 13.05
C SER A 55 1.50 0.83 11.81
N LYS A 56 0.62 0.49 10.86
CA LYS A 56 0.94 -0.25 9.64
C LYS A 56 0.36 0.42 8.41
N LEU A 57 1.07 0.32 7.28
CA LEU A 57 0.63 0.80 5.98
C LEU A 57 0.45 -0.39 5.04
N ALA A 58 -0.76 -0.60 4.54
CA ALA A 58 -1.01 -1.52 3.45
C ALA A 58 -0.91 -0.78 2.12
N TYR A 59 -0.34 -1.43 1.12
CA TYR A 59 -0.26 -0.89 -0.23
C TYR A 59 -0.17 -2.00 -1.27
N ASN A 60 -0.50 -1.65 -2.50
CA ASN A 60 -0.31 -2.50 -3.66
C ASN A 60 0.65 -1.82 -4.63
N PHE A 61 1.50 -2.63 -5.26
CA PHE A 61 2.23 -2.18 -6.43
C PHE A 61 2.32 -3.29 -7.47
N ILE A 62 2.46 -2.87 -8.72
CA ILE A 62 2.76 -3.74 -9.85
C ILE A 62 4.08 -3.25 -10.41
N SER A 63 5.08 -4.13 -10.47
CA SER A 63 6.30 -3.90 -11.25
C SER A 63 6.26 -4.68 -12.57
N GLU A 64 7.09 -4.27 -13.52
CA GLU A 64 7.30 -4.98 -14.78
C GLU A 64 8.08 -6.30 -14.59
N LYS A 65 8.68 -6.52 -13.42
CA LYS A 65 9.40 -7.76 -13.09
C LYS A 65 8.41 -8.78 -12.53
N GLU A 66 8.45 -9.96 -13.11
CA GLU A 66 7.62 -11.09 -12.67
C GLU A 66 7.92 -11.43 -11.20
N GLY A 67 6.87 -11.59 -10.40
CA GLY A 67 6.95 -11.91 -8.96
C GLY A 67 7.03 -10.71 -8.01
N ASP A 68 7.24 -9.50 -8.52
CA ASP A 68 7.33 -8.27 -7.72
C ASP A 68 6.04 -7.43 -7.91
N LYS A 69 4.92 -8.06 -7.56
CA LYS A 69 3.56 -7.51 -7.59
C LYS A 69 2.75 -8.10 -6.44
N GLY A 70 1.83 -7.32 -5.88
CA GLY A 70 0.91 -7.82 -4.86
C GLY A 70 0.63 -6.83 -3.75
N ILE A 71 0.09 -7.35 -2.63
CA ILE A 71 -0.27 -6.56 -1.46
C ILE A 71 0.82 -6.69 -0.41
N PHE A 72 1.28 -5.55 0.08
CA PHE A 72 2.33 -5.46 1.08
C PHE A 72 1.82 -4.71 2.30
N ILE A 73 2.37 -5.05 3.46
CA ILE A 73 2.19 -4.34 4.71
C ILE A 73 3.55 -3.89 5.20
N ALA A 74 3.73 -2.58 5.34
CA ALA A 74 4.88 -1.99 6.00
C ALA A 74 4.56 -1.68 7.47
N ASP A 75 5.54 -1.89 8.35
CA ASP A 75 5.53 -1.31 9.69
C ASP A 75 5.86 0.18 9.61
N GLY A 76 5.02 1.01 10.23
CA GLY A 76 5.15 2.47 10.17
C GLY A 76 6.37 2.99 10.93
N LEU A 77 6.86 2.27 11.93
CA LEU A 77 7.98 2.74 12.75
C LEU A 77 9.33 2.24 12.24
N THR A 78 9.39 0.99 11.76
CA THR A 78 10.64 0.38 11.33
C THR A 78 10.84 0.40 9.81
N GLY A 79 9.75 0.55 9.04
CA GLY A 79 9.77 0.39 7.59
C GLY A 79 9.85 -1.07 7.13
N ASP A 80 9.78 -2.04 8.04
CA ASP A 80 9.83 -3.46 7.70
C ASP A 80 8.62 -3.85 6.85
N VAL A 81 8.87 -4.52 5.72
CA VAL A 81 7.83 -4.87 4.74
C VAL A 81 7.55 -6.37 4.76
N THR A 82 6.27 -6.73 4.82
CA THR A 82 5.79 -8.10 4.65
C THR A 82 4.93 -8.20 3.40
N HIS A 83 5.24 -9.16 2.52
CA HIS A 83 4.38 -9.49 1.38
C HIS A 83 3.24 -10.41 1.82
N LEU A 84 2.00 -10.00 1.59
CA LEU A 84 0.85 -10.88 1.72
C LEU A 84 0.80 -11.74 0.46
N ASN A 85 1.29 -12.98 0.56
CA ASN A 85 1.28 -13.97 -0.52
C ASN A 85 -0.16 -14.42 -0.86
N VAL A 86 -0.97 -13.49 -1.37
CA VAL A 86 -2.34 -13.71 -1.84
C VAL A 86 -2.33 -13.68 -3.37
N ASN A 87 -2.97 -14.66 -4.00
CA ASN A 87 -3.04 -14.70 -5.45
C ASN A 87 -4.19 -13.81 -5.94
N LEU A 88 -3.89 -12.53 -6.14
CA LEU A 88 -4.80 -11.55 -6.71
C LEU A 88 -4.24 -11.04 -8.03
N ASP A 89 -4.57 -11.75 -9.11
CA ASP A 89 -4.28 -11.28 -10.44
C ASP A 89 -5.02 -9.96 -10.69
N TYR A 90 -4.26 -8.90 -11.00
CA TYR A 90 -4.79 -7.55 -11.25
C TYR A 90 -5.63 -6.99 -10.11
N ALA A 91 -5.07 -6.99 -8.90
CA ALA A 91 -5.67 -6.26 -7.80
C ALA A 91 -5.90 -4.79 -8.18
N ALA A 92 -7.08 -4.29 -7.86
CA ALA A 92 -7.57 -2.95 -8.17
C ALA A 92 -7.18 -1.95 -7.07
N ASP A 93 -7.48 -0.67 -7.30
CA ASP A 93 -7.16 0.44 -6.39
C ASP A 93 -7.74 0.30 -4.98
N GLN A 94 -8.82 -0.47 -4.81
CA GLN A 94 -9.47 -0.63 -3.51
C GLN A 94 -8.69 -1.60 -2.62
N LEU A 95 -8.02 -1.05 -1.61
CA LEU A 95 -7.42 -1.77 -0.50
C LEU A 95 -7.70 -1.00 0.79
N ASP A 96 -8.41 -1.61 1.74
CA ASP A 96 -8.73 -0.94 3.00
C ASP A 96 -8.75 -1.87 4.20
N TRP A 97 -8.42 -1.31 5.36
CA TRP A 97 -8.38 -2.05 6.63
C TRP A 97 -9.76 -2.16 7.25
N SER A 98 -10.05 -3.31 7.84
CA SER A 98 -11.14 -3.39 8.82
C SER A 98 -10.83 -2.49 10.02
N GLN A 99 -11.86 -1.94 10.66
CA GLN A 99 -11.74 -1.10 11.86
C GLN A 99 -10.98 -1.77 13.01
N SER A 100 -11.04 -3.10 13.11
CA SER A 100 -10.30 -3.89 14.09
C SER A 100 -8.82 -4.12 13.74
N GLY A 101 -8.36 -3.69 12.56
CA GLY A 101 -6.96 -3.83 12.13
C GLY A 101 -6.52 -5.26 11.79
N ASN A 102 -7.40 -6.25 11.80
CA ASN A 102 -7.05 -7.66 11.59
C ASN A 102 -7.48 -8.24 10.24
N LYS A 103 -8.05 -7.41 9.36
CA LYS A 103 -8.45 -7.80 8.01
C LYS A 103 -8.21 -6.66 7.03
N LEU A 104 -8.07 -7.03 5.76
CA LEU A 104 -8.08 -6.14 4.61
C LEU A 104 -9.21 -6.53 3.66
N VAL A 105 -9.85 -5.54 3.04
CA VAL A 105 -10.66 -5.73 1.84
C VAL A 105 -9.81 -5.37 0.64
N ALA A 106 -9.76 -6.25 -0.36
CA ALA A 106 -9.09 -6.00 -1.63
C ALA A 106 -10.01 -6.42 -2.78
N SER A 107 -9.96 -5.69 -3.89
CA SER A 107 -10.68 -6.07 -5.12
C SER A 107 -9.71 -6.44 -6.22
N SER A 108 -10.08 -7.34 -7.13
CA SER A 108 -9.36 -7.63 -8.37
C SER A 108 -10.30 -7.54 -9.56
N PHE A 109 -9.73 -7.30 -10.75
CA PHE A 109 -10.48 -7.26 -11.99
C PHE A 109 -10.02 -8.37 -12.93
N THR A 110 -10.84 -9.41 -13.07
CA THR A 110 -10.53 -10.58 -13.90
C THR A 110 -11.75 -10.94 -14.74
N GLN A 111 -11.53 -11.36 -15.99
CA GLN A 111 -12.62 -11.77 -16.90
C GLN A 111 -13.76 -10.73 -17.02
N ASN A 112 -13.41 -9.44 -17.03
CA ASN A 112 -14.35 -8.32 -17.10
C ASN A 112 -15.32 -8.23 -15.90
N GLN A 113 -14.95 -8.80 -14.75
CA GLN A 113 -15.71 -8.75 -13.49
C GLN A 113 -14.82 -8.31 -12.32
N VAL A 114 -15.42 -7.58 -11.38
CA VAL A 114 -14.77 -7.22 -10.12
C VAL A 114 -15.03 -8.33 -9.10
N HIS A 115 -13.97 -8.86 -8.51
CA HIS A 115 -14.04 -9.79 -7.40
C HIS A 115 -13.51 -9.11 -6.14
N THR A 116 -14.27 -9.13 -5.05
CA THR A 116 -13.88 -8.55 -3.76
C THR A 116 -13.58 -9.65 -2.75
N TYR A 117 -12.44 -9.50 -2.07
CA TYR A 117 -11.90 -10.47 -1.12
C TYR A 117 -11.74 -9.82 0.25
N VAL A 118 -11.94 -10.64 1.30
CA VAL A 118 -11.56 -10.30 2.67
C VAL A 118 -10.35 -11.14 3.03
N ILE A 119 -9.22 -10.46 3.27
CA ILE A 119 -7.96 -11.07 3.65
C ILE A 119 -7.85 -10.98 5.18
N PHE A 120 -7.64 -12.12 5.84
CA PHE A 120 -7.43 -12.18 7.27
C PHE A 120 -5.93 -12.10 7.58
N LEU A 121 -5.55 -11.21 8.48
CA LEU A 121 -4.18 -11.04 8.94
C LEU A 121 -3.97 -11.93 10.18
N LYS A 122 -2.85 -12.63 10.22
CA LYS A 122 -2.47 -13.50 11.35
C LYS A 122 -1.68 -12.72 12.38
#